data_AF-A0A7S2AUZ9-F1
#
_entry.id   AF-A0A7S2AUZ9-F1
#
_cell.length_a   1.000
_cell.length_b   1.000
_cell.length_c   1.000
_cell.angle_alpha   90.00
_cell.angle_beta   90.00
_cell.angle_gamma   90.00
#
_symmetry.space_group_name_H-M   'P 1'
#
loop_
_entity.id
_entity.type
_entity.pdbx_description
1 polymer ?
#
loop_
_entity_poly.entity_id
_entity_poly.type
_entity_poly.pdbx_seq_one_letter_code
_entity_poly.pdbx_strand_id
1 'polypeptide(L)'
;QCVKDAQKMRWDKFFVKVGHFAFFGDGAVHGKTEDFLGKRAKDLEAYGKANKKSKVFLLQPYMLKPNGEVFDEVRNFFVDGQWRYSVFTHGTDETDAGYYEEPEGPRKAACKALAERVYKEVLKAATWQGKKQTPLLNRIDIGIMPKKGGDSLNKTDNTYFLNEVELIMTTWLDRYSPISVQ
;
A
#
# COMPACT_ATOMS: atom_id res chain seq x y z
N GLN A 1 -17.49 -9.26 -10.20
CA GLN A 1 -16.20 -9.72 -10.75
C GLN A 1 -15.21 -10.01 -9.63
N CYS A 2 -14.87 -9.03 -8.77
CA CYS A 2 -13.92 -9.18 -7.65
C CYS A 2 -14.10 -10.46 -6.80
N VAL A 3 -15.33 -10.76 -6.35
CA VAL A 3 -15.61 -11.96 -5.54
C VAL A 3 -15.31 -13.26 -6.32
N LYS A 4 -15.66 -13.31 -7.61
CA LYS A 4 -15.38 -14.47 -8.47
C LYS A 4 -13.87 -14.69 -8.63
N ASP A 5 -13.12 -13.62 -8.80
CA ASP A 5 -11.66 -13.67 -8.91
C ASP A 5 -11.02 -14.12 -7.60
N ALA A 6 -11.47 -13.59 -6.45
CA ALA A 6 -11.02 -14.02 -5.13
C ALA A 6 -11.32 -15.52 -4.87
N GLN A 7 -12.49 -16.01 -5.26
CA GLN A 7 -12.84 -17.44 -5.18
C GLN A 7 -11.95 -18.30 -6.08
N LYS A 8 -11.70 -17.87 -7.33
CA LYS A 8 -10.82 -18.58 -8.27
C LYS A 8 -9.39 -18.68 -7.73
N MET A 9 -8.91 -17.63 -7.08
CA MET A 9 -7.59 -17.56 -6.46
C MET A 9 -7.55 -18.21 -5.06
N ARG A 10 -8.70 -18.68 -4.54
CA ARG A 10 -8.86 -19.30 -3.21
C ARG A 10 -8.40 -18.38 -2.07
N TRP A 11 -8.68 -17.09 -2.18
CA TRP A 11 -8.37 -16.13 -1.12
C TRP A 11 -9.45 -16.15 -0.04
N ASP A 12 -9.04 -16.28 1.23
CA ASP A 12 -9.96 -16.19 2.38
C ASP A 12 -10.43 -14.75 2.61
N LYS A 13 -9.53 -13.77 2.49
CA LYS A 13 -9.79 -12.35 2.68
C LYS A 13 -9.06 -11.53 1.61
N PHE A 14 -9.67 -10.43 1.17
CA PHE A 14 -9.10 -9.55 0.15
C PHE A 14 -9.44 -8.08 0.39
N PHE A 15 -8.72 -7.22 -0.32
CA PHE A 15 -8.97 -5.80 -0.46
C PHE A 15 -9.37 -5.48 -1.90
N VAL A 16 -10.32 -4.56 -2.07
CA VAL A 16 -10.55 -3.85 -3.32
C VAL A 16 -10.20 -2.39 -3.08
N LYS A 17 -9.16 -1.91 -3.76
CA LYS A 17 -8.71 -0.51 -3.67
C LYS A 17 -9.01 0.22 -4.97
N VAL A 18 -9.30 1.51 -4.92
CA VAL A 18 -9.34 2.30 -6.16
C VAL A 18 -7.94 2.39 -6.77
N GLY A 19 -7.85 2.36 -8.11
CA GLY A 19 -6.58 2.46 -8.84
C GLY A 19 -6.07 3.89 -9.03
N HIS A 20 -6.82 4.89 -8.56
CA HIS A 20 -6.35 6.27 -8.47
C HIS A 20 -5.85 6.54 -7.04
N PHE A 21 -5.04 7.59 -6.87
CA PHE A 21 -4.52 7.97 -5.56
C PHE A 21 -5.68 8.35 -4.61
N ALA A 22 -5.75 7.67 -3.48
CA ALA A 22 -6.72 7.89 -2.41
C ALA A 22 -6.01 7.86 -1.06
N PHE A 23 -6.63 8.49 -0.06
CA PHE A 23 -6.02 8.75 1.24
C PHE A 23 -6.44 7.69 2.29
N PHE A 24 -5.51 7.26 3.15
CA PHE A 24 -5.73 6.55 4.43
C PHE A 24 -6.89 5.55 4.44
N GLY A 25 -6.84 4.54 3.58
CA GLY A 25 -7.84 3.47 3.56
C GLY A 25 -9.24 3.87 3.09
N ASP A 26 -9.54 5.15 2.91
CA ASP A 26 -10.82 5.66 2.38
C ASP A 26 -11.07 5.19 0.93
N GLY A 27 -9.99 4.84 0.24
CA GLY A 27 -10.00 4.20 -1.08
C GLY A 27 -9.97 2.68 -1.05
N ALA A 28 -10.45 2.02 0.01
CA ALA A 28 -10.46 0.55 0.10
C ALA A 28 -11.72 -0.02 0.75
N VAL A 29 -12.17 -1.18 0.25
CA VAL A 29 -13.13 -2.06 0.93
C VAL A 29 -12.50 -3.44 1.12
N HIS A 30 -12.67 -4.05 2.29
CA HIS A 30 -12.09 -5.35 2.60
C HIS A 30 -12.98 -6.20 3.50
N GLY A 31 -12.73 -7.51 3.48
CA GLY A 31 -13.54 -8.49 4.19
C GLY A 31 -13.23 -9.91 3.74
N LYS A 32 -13.81 -10.89 4.43
CA LYS A 32 -13.68 -12.29 4.00
C LYS A 32 -14.44 -12.48 2.70
N THR A 33 -13.96 -13.38 1.86
CA THR A 33 -14.61 -13.75 0.61
C THR A 33 -16.04 -14.22 0.85
N GLU A 34 -16.26 -14.98 1.93
CA GLU A 34 -17.59 -15.44 2.33
C GLU A 34 -18.54 -14.30 2.69
N ASP A 35 -18.06 -13.26 3.39
CA ASP A 35 -18.89 -12.12 3.78
C ASP A 35 -19.50 -11.42 2.55
N PHE A 36 -18.71 -11.34 1.47
CA PHE A 36 -19.10 -10.70 0.21
C PHE A 36 -19.95 -11.58 -0.71
N LEU A 37 -20.11 -12.87 -0.40
CA LEU A 37 -21.11 -13.74 -1.03
C LEU A 37 -22.49 -13.59 -0.37
N GLY A 38 -22.50 -13.16 0.89
CA GLY A 38 -23.71 -13.00 1.68
C GLY A 38 -23.97 -11.56 2.11
N LYS A 39 -23.91 -11.32 3.43
CA LYS A 39 -24.42 -10.10 4.08
C LYS A 39 -23.78 -8.80 3.57
N ARG A 40 -22.52 -8.84 3.12
CA ARG A 40 -21.74 -7.68 2.69
C ARG A 40 -21.64 -7.52 1.18
N ALA A 41 -22.35 -8.33 0.38
CA ALA A 41 -22.34 -8.21 -1.08
C ALA A 41 -22.70 -6.77 -1.54
N LYS A 42 -23.67 -6.14 -0.87
CA LYS A 42 -24.10 -4.76 -1.13
C LYS A 42 -23.01 -3.72 -0.86
N ASP A 43 -22.04 -4.01 0.02
CA ASP A 43 -20.94 -3.09 0.33
C ASP A 43 -20.04 -2.90 -0.89
N LEU A 44 -19.75 -3.98 -1.64
CA LEU A 44 -18.97 -3.90 -2.88
C LEU A 44 -19.70 -3.12 -3.97
N GLU A 45 -21.02 -3.27 -4.06
CA GLU A 45 -21.84 -2.51 -5.01
C GLU A 45 -21.88 -1.02 -4.63
N ALA A 46 -22.10 -0.72 -3.35
CA ALA A 46 -22.08 0.65 -2.83
C ALA A 46 -20.71 1.31 -3.06
N TYR A 47 -19.64 0.57 -2.78
CA TYR A 47 -18.27 1.02 -3.01
C TYR A 47 -18.00 1.32 -4.49
N GLY A 48 -18.44 0.45 -5.40
CA GLY A 48 -18.36 0.68 -6.84
C GLY A 48 -19.16 1.90 -7.30
N LYS A 49 -20.36 2.13 -6.73
CA LYS A 49 -21.20 3.30 -7.02
C LYS A 49 -20.57 4.61 -6.52
N ALA A 50 -20.04 4.61 -5.30
CA ALA A 50 -19.32 5.75 -4.73
C ALA A 50 -18.10 6.12 -5.61
N ASN A 51 -17.42 5.10 -6.14
CA ASN A 51 -16.22 5.24 -6.97
C ASN A 51 -16.49 5.12 -8.47
N LYS A 52 -17.68 5.48 -8.95
CA LYS A 52 -18.09 5.31 -10.37
C LYS A 52 -17.19 6.02 -11.39
N LYS A 53 -16.42 7.02 -10.96
CA LYS A 53 -15.44 7.73 -11.82
C LYS A 53 -14.12 6.97 -11.95
N SER A 54 -13.84 6.03 -11.04
CA SER A 54 -12.65 5.19 -11.11
C SER A 54 -12.83 4.14 -12.21
N LYS A 55 -11.89 4.10 -13.15
CA LYS A 55 -11.87 3.10 -14.22
C LYS A 55 -11.08 1.83 -13.86
N VAL A 56 -10.29 1.91 -12.79
CA VAL A 56 -9.37 0.86 -12.36
C VAL A 56 -9.58 0.60 -10.88
N PHE A 57 -9.58 -0.67 -10.50
CA PHE A 57 -9.57 -1.12 -9.12
C PHE A 57 -8.47 -2.17 -8.97
N LEU A 58 -7.75 -2.09 -7.85
CA LEU A 58 -6.77 -3.10 -7.46
C LEU A 58 -7.46 -4.13 -6.57
N LEU A 59 -7.37 -5.40 -6.96
CA LEU A 59 -7.79 -6.53 -6.14
C LEU A 59 -6.54 -7.17 -5.53
N GLN A 60 -6.42 -7.16 -4.21
CA GLN A 60 -5.23 -7.61 -3.49
C GLN A 60 -5.61 -8.64 -2.41
N PRO A 61 -4.88 -9.76 -2.26
CA PRO A 61 -5.13 -10.70 -1.16
C PRO A 61 -4.77 -10.06 0.18
N TYR A 62 -5.47 -10.47 1.24
CA TYR A 62 -5.01 -10.23 2.59
C TYR A 62 -3.92 -11.24 2.93
N MET A 63 -2.69 -10.74 3.08
CA MET A 63 -1.51 -11.57 3.26
C MET A 63 -1.17 -11.69 4.75
N LEU A 64 -0.95 -12.91 5.22
CA LEU A 64 -0.49 -13.20 6.59
C LEU A 64 0.88 -13.86 6.56
N LYS A 65 1.71 -13.50 7.52
CA LYS A 65 2.93 -14.21 7.89
C LYS A 65 2.60 -15.66 8.30
N PRO A 66 3.57 -16.58 8.20
CA PRO A 66 3.36 -17.97 8.61
C PRO A 66 2.89 -18.16 10.07
N ASN A 67 3.15 -17.18 10.94
CA ASN A 67 2.70 -17.15 12.33
C ASN A 67 1.27 -16.59 12.51
N GLY A 68 0.58 -16.22 11.43
CA GLY A 68 -0.78 -15.68 11.46
C GLY A 68 -0.88 -14.16 11.63
N GLU A 69 0.25 -13.47 11.76
CA GLU A 69 0.32 -12.01 11.87
C GLU A 69 0.34 -11.32 10.49
N VAL A 70 0.06 -10.01 10.46
CA VAL A 70 0.18 -9.21 9.24
C VAL A 70 1.66 -9.05 8.87
N PHE A 71 1.95 -8.96 7.57
CA PHE A 71 3.31 -8.73 7.07
C PHE A 71 3.90 -7.41 7.57
N ASP A 72 5.23 -7.35 7.63
CA ASP A 72 5.94 -6.13 7.99
C ASP A 72 6.24 -5.30 6.73
N GLU A 73 6.65 -4.05 6.88
CA GLU A 73 6.84 -3.15 5.75
C GLU A 73 8.16 -2.38 5.84
N VAL A 74 8.72 -2.06 4.67
CA VAL A 74 9.71 -0.99 4.53
C VAL A 74 9.12 0.10 3.63
N ARG A 75 8.95 1.28 4.23
CA ARG A 75 8.39 2.48 3.63
C ARG A 75 9.52 3.31 3.02
N ASN A 76 9.51 3.48 1.71
CA ASN A 76 10.56 4.18 0.96
C ASN A 76 10.11 5.60 0.61
N PHE A 77 10.89 6.60 1.01
CA PHE A 77 10.56 8.00 0.81
C PHE A 77 11.33 8.58 -0.37
N PHE A 78 10.59 9.20 -1.28
CA PHE A 78 11.10 9.91 -2.45
C PHE A 78 10.85 11.39 -2.26
N VAL A 79 11.91 12.19 -2.34
CA VAL A 79 11.86 13.66 -2.25
C VAL A 79 12.47 14.23 -3.51
N ASP A 80 11.74 15.13 -4.18
CA ASP A 80 12.15 15.75 -5.44
C ASP A 80 12.55 14.72 -6.52
N GLY A 81 11.78 13.64 -6.64
CA GLY A 81 12.07 12.61 -7.63
C GLY A 81 13.16 11.62 -7.24
N GLN A 82 13.77 11.76 -6.06
CA GLN A 82 14.91 10.95 -5.65
C GLN A 82 14.60 10.18 -4.37
N TRP A 83 14.98 8.90 -4.33
CA TRP A 83 14.95 8.14 -3.09
C TRP A 83 15.87 8.78 -2.05
N ARG A 84 15.39 8.95 -0.81
CA ARG A 84 16.15 9.57 0.28
C ARG A 84 16.45 8.60 1.42
N TYR A 85 15.42 7.97 1.95
CA TYR A 85 15.54 7.08 3.12
C TYR A 85 14.39 6.07 3.14
N SER A 86 14.47 5.14 4.07
CA SER A 86 13.42 4.16 4.31
C SER A 86 13.21 3.89 5.78
N VAL A 87 11.97 3.60 6.16
CA VAL A 87 11.54 3.32 7.54
C VAL A 87 10.93 1.93 7.57
N PHE A 88 11.34 1.11 8.53
CA PHE A 88 10.68 -0.14 8.84
C PHE A 88 9.40 0.12 9.63
N THR A 89 8.36 -0.66 9.37
CA THR A 89 7.14 -0.70 10.17
C THR A 89 6.74 -2.13 10.44
N HIS A 90 6.62 -2.49 11.72
CA HIS A 90 6.10 -3.79 12.11
C HIS A 90 4.58 -3.83 11.89
N GLY A 91 4.07 -4.79 11.12
CA GLY A 91 2.65 -4.83 10.72
C GLY A 91 1.65 -5.06 11.84
N THR A 92 2.15 -5.34 13.05
CA THR A 92 1.34 -5.65 14.25
C THR A 92 1.63 -4.73 15.43
N ASP A 93 2.54 -3.77 15.29
CA ASP A 93 2.88 -2.83 16.36
C ASP A 93 2.39 -1.43 15.97
N GLU A 94 1.27 -1.02 16.57
CA GLU A 94 0.70 0.32 16.39
C GLU A 94 1.38 1.37 17.28
N THR A 95 2.40 0.99 18.05
CA THR A 95 3.19 1.92 18.88
C THR A 95 4.38 2.51 18.10
N ASP A 96 4.92 3.64 18.57
CA ASP A 96 6.10 4.27 17.97
C ASP A 96 7.34 3.34 17.95
N ALA A 97 7.39 2.32 18.82
CA ALA A 97 8.47 1.34 18.85
C ALA A 97 8.49 0.44 17.60
N GLY A 98 7.37 0.31 16.90
CA GLY A 98 7.24 -0.40 15.63
C GLY A 98 7.86 0.34 14.44
N TYR A 99 8.35 1.58 14.63
CA TYR A 99 8.86 2.46 13.58
C TYR A 99 10.32 2.83 13.81
N TYR A 100 11.20 2.47 12.88
CA TYR A 100 12.61 2.88 12.94
C TYR A 100 13.21 3.00 11.55
N GLU A 101 14.28 3.77 11.42
CA GLU A 101 15.02 3.86 10.15
C GLU A 101 15.52 2.48 9.75
N GLU A 102 15.19 2.06 8.53
CA GLU A 102 15.57 0.75 8.04
C GLU A 102 17.11 0.67 7.95
N PRO A 103 17.75 -0.30 8.66
CA PRO A 103 19.20 -0.42 8.67
C PRO A 103 19.73 -0.83 7.29
N GLU A 104 20.99 -0.48 7.03
CA GLU A 104 21.66 -0.93 5.81
C GLU A 104 21.73 -2.45 5.75
N GLY A 105 21.48 -3.01 4.57
CA GLY A 105 21.52 -4.45 4.38
C GLY A 105 20.71 -4.93 3.17
N PRO A 106 20.69 -6.26 2.95
CA PRO A 106 20.02 -6.85 1.79
C PRO A 106 18.53 -6.53 1.70
N ARG A 107 17.84 -6.41 2.85
CA ARG A 107 16.41 -6.07 2.91
C ARG A 107 16.15 -4.66 2.39
N LYS A 108 16.84 -3.66 2.95
CA LYS A 108 16.82 -2.27 2.46
C LYS A 108 17.12 -2.18 0.98
N ALA A 109 18.17 -2.87 0.51
CA ALA A 109 18.55 -2.88 -0.90
C ALA A 109 17.45 -3.46 -1.80
N ALA A 110 16.84 -4.58 -1.41
CA ALA A 110 15.75 -5.21 -2.15
C ALA A 110 14.49 -4.34 -2.19
N CYS A 111 14.08 -3.79 -1.03
CA CYS A 111 12.94 -2.90 -0.91
C CYS A 111 13.15 -1.62 -1.72
N LYS A 112 14.32 -0.98 -1.62
CA LYS A 112 14.68 0.20 -2.41
C LYS A 112 14.61 -0.09 -3.90
N ALA A 113 15.22 -1.18 -4.36
CA ALA A 113 15.24 -1.53 -5.79
C ALA A 113 13.82 -1.73 -6.34
N LEU A 114 12.93 -2.38 -5.57
CA LEU A 114 11.53 -2.53 -5.97
C LEU A 114 10.79 -1.18 -5.93
N ALA A 115 10.99 -0.37 -4.89
CA ALA A 115 10.38 0.95 -4.77
C ALA A 115 10.80 1.89 -5.91
N GLU A 116 12.08 1.91 -6.30
CA GLU A 116 12.57 2.70 -7.44
C GLU A 116 11.93 2.27 -8.77
N ARG A 117 11.69 0.96 -8.95
CA ARG A 117 10.97 0.46 -10.13
C ARG A 117 9.52 0.94 -10.14
N VAL A 118 8.84 0.89 -9.00
CA VAL A 118 7.46 1.39 -8.87
C VAL A 118 7.42 2.90 -9.08
N TYR A 119 8.39 3.65 -8.53
CA TYR A 119 8.45 5.09 -8.66
C TYR A 119 8.60 5.55 -10.12
N LYS A 120 9.34 4.79 -10.95
CA LYS A 120 9.40 5.04 -12.40
C LYS A 120 8.02 4.97 -13.06
N GLU A 121 7.12 4.10 -12.61
CA GLU A 121 5.74 4.05 -13.11
C GLU A 121 4.91 5.23 -12.56
N VAL A 122 5.11 5.61 -11.30
CA VAL A 122 4.47 6.80 -10.70
C VAL A 122 4.81 8.05 -11.52
N LEU A 123 6.08 8.27 -11.86
CA LEU A 123 6.52 9.43 -12.65
C LEU A 123 5.91 9.48 -14.06
N LYS A 124 5.56 8.33 -14.66
CA LYS A 124 4.86 8.30 -15.96
C LYS A 124 3.42 8.78 -15.84
N ALA A 125 2.77 8.49 -14.72
CA ALA A 125 1.37 8.81 -14.45
C ALA A 125 1.18 10.17 -13.75
N ALA A 126 2.21 10.68 -13.07
CA ALA A 126 2.17 11.90 -12.28
C ALA A 126 1.93 13.14 -13.15
N THR A 127 0.71 13.67 -13.08
CA THR A 127 0.30 14.88 -13.81
C THR A 127 -0.42 15.85 -12.88
N TRP A 128 -0.24 17.16 -13.12
CA TRP A 128 -1.02 18.23 -12.50
C TRP A 128 -1.53 19.16 -13.59
N GLN A 129 -2.84 19.39 -13.58
CA GLN A 129 -3.51 20.20 -14.61
C GLN A 129 -3.11 19.77 -16.04
N GLY A 130 -2.99 18.46 -16.27
CA GLY A 130 -2.61 17.86 -17.55
C GLY A 130 -1.12 17.92 -17.90
N LYS A 131 -0.28 18.54 -17.07
CA LYS A 131 1.18 18.60 -17.28
C LYS A 131 1.89 17.54 -16.45
N LYS A 132 2.90 16.87 -17.05
CA LYS A 132 3.77 15.96 -16.30
C LYS A 132 4.52 16.71 -15.22
N GLN A 133 4.65 16.10 -14.06
CA GLN A 133 5.34 16.68 -12.91
C GLN A 133 6.02 15.59 -12.10
N THR A 134 7.12 15.96 -11.44
CA THR A 134 7.74 15.13 -10.43
C THR A 134 7.09 15.46 -9.10
N PRO A 135 6.47 14.50 -8.40
CA PRO A 135 5.94 14.78 -7.08
C PRO A 135 7.05 15.16 -6.10
N LEU A 136 6.82 16.22 -5.32
CA LEU A 136 7.75 16.69 -4.29
C LEU A 136 8.03 15.61 -3.24
N LEU A 137 6.99 14.89 -2.82
CA LEU A 137 7.08 13.88 -1.77
C LEU A 137 6.17 12.68 -2.07
N ASN A 138 6.77 11.49 -2.10
CA ASN A 138 6.08 10.21 -2.27
C ASN A 138 6.59 9.18 -1.25
N ARG A 139 5.70 8.28 -0.86
CA ARG A 139 6.01 7.05 -0.13
C ARG A 139 5.67 5.85 -0.99
N ILE A 140 6.54 4.84 -1.00
CA ILE A 140 6.25 3.53 -1.58
C ILE A 140 6.55 2.47 -0.53
N ASP A 141 5.52 1.73 -0.15
CA ASP A 141 5.59 0.75 0.91
C ASP A 141 5.73 -0.64 0.31
N ILE A 142 6.81 -1.31 0.69
CA ILE A 142 7.13 -2.66 0.25
C ILE A 142 6.84 -3.60 1.41
N GLY A 143 5.86 -4.49 1.22
CA GLY A 143 5.53 -5.55 2.15
C GLY A 143 6.62 -6.63 2.16
N ILE A 144 6.90 -7.14 3.34
CA ILE A 144 7.92 -8.14 3.63
C ILE A 144 7.23 -9.38 4.20
N MET A 145 7.31 -10.47 3.46
CA MET A 145 6.81 -11.76 3.90
C MET A 145 7.98 -12.72 4.17
N PRO A 146 8.23 -13.11 5.43
CA PRO A 146 9.24 -14.11 5.72
C PRO A 146 8.83 -15.48 5.18
N LYS A 147 9.80 -16.28 4.76
CA LYS A 147 9.55 -17.70 4.49
C LYS A 147 9.20 -18.43 5.79
N LYS A 148 8.44 -19.53 5.66
CA LYS A 148 8.02 -20.38 6.78
C LYS A 148 9.21 -20.78 7.66
N GLY A 149 9.15 -20.46 8.95
CA GLY A 149 10.22 -20.71 9.92
C GLY A 149 11.32 -19.64 9.97
N GLY A 150 11.14 -18.50 9.30
CA GLY A 150 12.07 -17.38 9.31
C GLY A 150 11.57 -16.16 10.12
N ASP A 151 12.52 -15.39 10.62
CA ASP A 151 12.33 -14.03 11.14
C ASP A 151 12.48 -13.02 9.97
N SER A 152 11.56 -12.07 9.86
CA SER A 152 11.53 -11.04 8.81
C SER A 152 12.69 -10.03 8.91
N LEU A 153 13.35 -9.98 10.08
CA LEU A 153 14.32 -8.93 10.40
C LEU A 153 15.68 -9.09 9.72
N ASN A 154 16.14 -10.32 9.46
CA ASN A 154 17.56 -10.57 9.20
C ASN A 154 17.89 -11.46 7.99
N LYS A 155 16.92 -11.80 7.13
CA LYS A 155 17.16 -12.79 6.05
C LYS A 155 16.86 -12.29 4.63
N THR A 156 17.65 -12.78 3.69
CA THR A 156 17.63 -12.43 2.26
C THR A 156 16.56 -13.18 1.46
N ASP A 157 15.90 -14.17 2.05
CA ASP A 157 14.96 -15.07 1.38
C ASP A 157 13.49 -14.67 1.54
N ASN A 158 13.24 -13.48 2.09
CA ASN A 158 11.93 -12.86 2.16
C ASN A 158 11.30 -12.71 0.76
N THR A 159 9.97 -12.77 0.72
CA THR A 159 9.20 -12.34 -0.45
C THR A 159 8.82 -10.88 -0.28
N TYR A 160 9.10 -10.08 -1.30
CA TYR A 160 8.82 -8.64 -1.33
C TYR A 160 7.71 -8.34 -2.33
N PHE A 161 6.78 -7.46 -1.95
CA PHE A 161 5.70 -7.04 -2.85
C PHE A 161 5.34 -5.57 -2.62
N LEU A 162 4.84 -4.91 -3.66
CA LEU A 162 4.28 -3.57 -3.53
C LEU A 162 3.00 -3.64 -2.70
N ASN A 163 2.97 -2.97 -1.54
CA ASN A 163 1.76 -2.87 -0.73
C ASN A 163 0.99 -1.56 -0.99
N GLU A 164 1.70 -0.43 -0.98
CA GLU A 164 1.07 0.89 -1.07
C GLU A 164 1.95 1.90 -1.81
N VAL A 165 1.30 2.84 -2.49
CA VAL A 165 1.91 4.04 -3.07
C VAL A 165 1.13 5.24 -2.56
N GLU A 166 1.80 6.10 -1.79
CA GLU A 166 1.18 7.29 -1.19
C GLU A 166 1.84 8.57 -1.72
N LEU A 167 1.03 9.57 -2.08
CA LEU A 167 1.47 10.94 -2.34
C LEU A 167 1.35 11.74 -1.06
N ILE A 168 2.44 11.90 -0.31
CA ILE A 168 2.37 12.49 1.03
C ILE A 168 1.98 13.98 1.00
N MET A 169 2.18 14.68 -0.14
CA MET A 169 1.73 16.08 -0.25
C MET A 169 0.21 16.25 -0.03
N THR A 170 -0.61 15.31 -0.50
CA THR A 170 -2.06 15.36 -0.24
C THR A 170 -2.39 15.10 1.23
N THR A 171 -1.53 14.33 1.91
CA THR A 171 -1.63 14.00 3.34
C THR A 171 -1.34 15.18 4.25
N TRP A 172 -0.33 15.98 3.91
CA TRP A 172 0.09 17.11 4.73
C TRP A 172 -0.84 18.31 4.60
N LEU A 173 -1.41 18.54 3.43
CA LEU A 173 -2.39 19.61 3.22
C LEU A 173 -3.72 19.32 3.95
N ASP A 174 -4.05 18.06 4.23
CA ASP A 174 -5.25 17.70 4.99
C ASP A 174 -5.04 17.80 6.51
N ARG A 175 -3.85 17.43 7.02
CA ARG A 175 -3.54 17.46 8.47
C ARG A 175 -2.97 18.78 9.00
N TYR A 176 -2.29 19.57 8.17
CA TYR A 176 -1.58 20.78 8.60
C TYR A 176 -1.81 21.99 7.70
N SER A 177 -2.95 22.07 6.99
CA SER A 177 -3.37 23.35 6.42
C SER A 177 -4.00 24.22 7.51
N PRO A 178 -3.35 25.30 7.99
CA PRO A 178 -4.02 26.34 8.76
C PRO A 178 -4.87 27.24 7.87
N ILE A 179 -5.18 26.85 6.63
CA ILE A 179 -6.06 27.64 5.77
C ILE A 179 -7.49 27.22 6.06
N SER A 180 -8.00 27.74 7.18
CA SER A 180 -9.43 28.04 7.30
C SER A 180 -9.79 28.92 6.11
N VAL A 181 -10.50 28.36 5.14
CA VAL A 181 -11.23 29.16 4.16
C VAL A 181 -12.54 29.53 4.85
N GLN A 182 -12.61 30.75 5.37
CA GLN A 182 -13.89 31.39 5.71
C GLN A 182 -14.64 31.73 4.43
#